data_AF-A0A090M9J1-F1
#
_entry.id   AF-A0A090M9J1-F1
#
_cell.length_a   1.000
_cell.length_b   1.000
_cell.length_c   1.000
_cell.angle_alpha   90.00
_cell.angle_beta   90.00
_cell.angle_gamma   90.00
#
_symmetry.space_group_name_H-M   'P 1'
#
loop_
_entity.id
_entity.type
_entity.pdbx_description
1 polymer ?
#
loop_
_entity_poly.entity_id
_entity_poly.type
_entity_poly.pdbx_seq_one_letter_code
_entity_poly.pdbx_strand_id
1 'polypeptide(L)'
;MAPSLSTVGKPGRPNKRGRADDETDEDEKRGGKKICFKDEDSVREQARKHRILTARMPTNALTSTWSLGKNRRLDTKHVRTLCGIFTQGGLNRKAEENHLLVLCSQADVSRMMKYLQRQGRSIDPEISEELPFFDEWLSVNRGSQAEVMAGQHRIKALEMYVQETGADEKELWWTCEFYDKGKFHRPVAHTHMPKPFSSREPLPGILTRPITNRYSAAELES
;
A
#
# COMPACT_ATOMS: atom_id res chain seq x y z
N MET A 1 -24.05 -32.71 60.91
CA MET A 1 -25.24 -32.53 61.77
C MET A 1 -26.07 -31.40 61.18
N ALA A 2 -27.31 -31.71 60.77
CA ALA A 2 -28.39 -30.72 60.65
C ALA A 2 -28.93 -30.41 62.07
N PRO A 3 -29.75 -29.37 62.28
CA PRO A 3 -31.13 -29.39 61.79
C PRO A 3 -31.62 -28.07 61.17
N SER A 4 -32.80 -28.23 60.59
CA SER A 4 -33.55 -27.40 59.66
C SER A 4 -34.75 -26.71 60.34
N LEU A 5 -35.54 -26.00 59.50
CA LEU A 5 -36.98 -25.64 59.58
C LEU A 5 -37.30 -24.17 59.97
N SER A 6 -38.23 -23.43 59.36
CA SER A 6 -38.98 -23.46 58.07
C SER A 6 -40.12 -22.41 58.13
N THR A 7 -40.65 -22.01 56.95
CA THR A 7 -42.08 -21.64 56.67
C THR A 7 -42.48 -20.16 56.87
N VAL A 8 -42.62 -19.32 55.83
CA VAL A 8 -43.67 -19.16 54.76
C VAL A 8 -44.88 -18.30 55.18
N GLY A 9 -45.22 -17.31 54.34
CA GLY A 9 -46.56 -16.68 54.29
C GLY A 9 -46.65 -15.39 53.44
N LYS A 10 -47.08 -15.49 52.17
CA LYS A 10 -47.75 -14.43 51.38
C LYS A 10 -49.25 -14.43 51.78
N PRO A 11 -50.09 -13.35 51.66
CA PRO A 11 -50.46 -12.74 50.35
C PRO A 11 -51.00 -11.27 50.38
N GLY A 12 -51.37 -10.74 49.20
CA GLY A 12 -52.51 -9.82 49.06
C GLY A 12 -52.25 -8.40 48.54
N ARG A 13 -52.58 -8.13 47.27
CA ARG A 13 -52.93 -6.79 46.74
C ARG A 13 -54.41 -6.49 47.06
N PRO A 14 -54.80 -5.21 47.20
CA PRO A 14 -55.76 -4.67 46.21
C PRO A 14 -55.52 -3.20 45.79
N ASN A 15 -56.34 -2.80 44.82
CA ASN A 15 -56.29 -1.70 43.85
C ASN A 15 -56.60 -0.26 44.35
N LYS A 16 -56.16 0.69 43.50
CA LYS A 16 -56.87 1.91 42.95
C LYS A 16 -56.67 3.32 43.59
N ARG A 17 -56.11 4.18 42.71
CA ARG A 17 -56.48 5.56 42.31
C ARG A 17 -56.03 6.80 43.11
N GLY A 18 -55.41 7.75 42.38
CA GLY A 18 -55.34 9.20 42.65
C GLY A 18 -53.93 9.75 42.37
N ARG A 19 -53.59 10.23 41.18
CA ARG A 19 -53.77 11.57 40.55
C ARG A 19 -52.42 12.31 40.56
N ALA A 20 -52.14 12.94 39.42
CA ALA A 20 -50.87 13.49 38.96
C ALA A 20 -50.29 14.62 39.83
N ASP A 21 -48.95 14.71 39.83
CA ASP A 21 -48.10 15.91 39.91
C ASP A 21 -46.77 15.46 39.23
N ASP A 22 -46.54 15.73 37.94
CA ASP A 22 -45.82 16.90 37.40
C ASP A 22 -44.51 17.23 38.13
N GLU A 23 -43.44 16.49 37.82
CA GLU A 23 -42.09 17.04 37.81
C GLU A 23 -41.38 16.54 36.54
N THR A 24 -41.05 17.51 35.70
CA THR A 24 -40.34 17.37 34.43
C THR A 24 -38.85 17.25 34.74
N ASP A 25 -38.35 16.02 34.83
CA ASP A 25 -36.92 15.75 34.72
C ASP A 25 -36.51 15.91 33.25
N GLU A 26 -36.10 17.13 32.88
CA GLU A 26 -35.33 17.39 31.66
C GLU A 26 -33.93 16.77 31.79
N ASP A 27 -33.87 15.46 31.62
CA ASP A 27 -32.62 14.74 31.46
C ASP A 27 -32.64 14.06 30.09
N GLU A 28 -32.26 14.80 29.05
CA GLU A 28 -31.62 14.28 27.83
C GLU A 28 -31.52 15.38 26.76
N LYS A 29 -30.35 16.02 26.69
CA LYS A 29 -29.69 16.36 25.40
C LYS A 29 -28.32 16.98 25.63
N ARG A 30 -27.43 16.24 26.31
CA ARG A 30 -26.00 16.35 25.98
C ARG A 30 -25.81 15.69 24.62
N GLY A 31 -26.02 16.49 23.57
CA GLY A 31 -25.65 16.17 22.20
C GLY A 31 -24.14 16.00 22.09
N GLY A 32 -23.62 14.89 22.62
CA GLY A 32 -22.29 14.43 22.30
C GLY A 32 -22.25 14.28 20.80
N LYS A 33 -21.44 15.10 20.12
CA LYS A 33 -21.13 14.89 18.71
C LYS A 33 -20.71 13.43 18.57
N LYS A 34 -21.58 12.58 18.00
CA LYS A 34 -21.18 11.25 17.55
C LYS A 34 -20.01 11.48 16.59
N ILE A 35 -18.80 11.19 17.05
CA ILE A 35 -17.62 11.15 16.21
C ILE A 35 -17.87 9.98 15.27
N CYS A 36 -18.40 10.28 14.09
CA CYS A 36 -18.55 9.31 13.03
C CYS A 36 -17.15 9.05 12.46
N PHE A 37 -16.75 7.78 12.39
CA PHE A 37 -15.57 7.40 11.63
C PHE A 37 -15.76 7.84 10.18
N LYS A 38 -14.75 8.50 9.62
CA LYS A 38 -14.73 8.84 8.21
C LYS A 38 -13.87 7.82 7.50
N ASP A 39 -14.49 7.07 6.61
CA ASP A 39 -13.75 6.28 5.64
C ASP A 39 -13.14 7.26 4.63
N GLU A 40 -11.80 7.31 4.60
CA GLU A 40 -11.03 8.11 3.67
C GLU A 40 -10.19 7.20 2.79
N ASP A 41 -9.99 7.61 1.54
CA ASP A 41 -9.11 6.92 0.61
C ASP A 41 -7.68 6.86 1.15
N SER A 42 -6.97 5.76 0.88
CA SER A 42 -5.56 5.65 1.24
C SER A 42 -4.74 6.81 0.66
N VAL A 43 -3.63 7.15 1.30
CA VAL A 43 -2.71 8.19 0.80
C VAL A 43 -2.30 7.94 -0.66
N ARG A 44 -2.19 6.66 -1.03
CA ARG A 44 -1.90 6.23 -2.40
C ARG A 44 -3.03 6.54 -3.38
N GLU A 45 -4.27 6.20 -3.04
CA GLU A 45 -5.42 6.53 -3.90
C GLU A 45 -5.60 8.04 -4.06
N GLN A 46 -5.42 8.80 -2.97
CA GLN A 46 -5.44 10.27 -3.04
C GLN A 46 -4.34 10.83 -3.96
N ALA A 47 -3.17 10.19 -4.00
CA ALA A 47 -2.05 10.58 -4.85
C ALA A 47 -2.22 10.15 -6.32
N ARG A 48 -3.12 9.20 -6.62
CA ARG A 48 -3.31 8.63 -7.97
C ARG A 48 -3.51 9.69 -9.06
N LYS A 49 -4.27 10.76 -8.77
CA LYS A 49 -4.48 11.91 -9.67
C LYS A 49 -3.21 12.69 -10.05
N HIS A 50 -2.13 12.50 -9.29
CA HIS A 50 -0.84 13.15 -9.53
C HIS A 50 0.18 12.24 -10.22
N ARG A 51 -0.16 10.97 -10.42
CA ARG A 51 0.67 10.00 -11.13
C ARG A 51 0.78 10.43 -12.60
N ILE A 52 2.02 10.50 -13.09
CA ILE A 52 2.32 10.74 -14.50
C ILE A 52 2.00 9.48 -15.31
N LEU A 53 2.59 8.34 -14.90
CA LEU A 53 2.39 7.03 -15.51
C LEU A 53 2.93 5.92 -14.61
N THR A 54 2.69 4.67 -15.02
CA THR A 54 3.33 3.47 -14.47
C THR A 54 4.24 2.85 -15.52
N ALA A 55 5.46 2.49 -15.16
CA ALA A 55 6.42 1.86 -16.07
C ALA A 55 7.35 0.90 -15.33
N ARG A 56 7.97 -0.03 -16.06
CA ARG A 56 9.07 -0.85 -15.54
C ARG A 56 10.36 -0.02 -15.56
N MET A 57 11.17 -0.16 -14.53
CA MET A 57 12.39 0.62 -14.35
C MET A 57 13.53 -0.25 -13.84
N PRO A 58 14.75 -0.18 -14.42
CA PRO A 58 15.89 -0.88 -13.87
C PRO A 58 16.31 -0.25 -12.54
N THR A 59 16.74 -1.08 -11.59
CA THR A 59 17.04 -0.65 -10.20
C THR A 59 18.23 0.31 -10.12
N ASN A 60 19.21 0.19 -11.03
CA ASN A 60 20.35 1.09 -11.13
C ASN A 60 19.97 2.52 -11.58
N ALA A 61 18.80 2.71 -12.18
CA ALA A 61 18.28 4.03 -12.55
C ALA A 61 17.45 4.67 -11.42
N LEU A 62 17.35 4.01 -10.27
CA LEU A 62 16.67 4.48 -9.07
C LEU A 62 17.68 4.92 -8.01
N THR A 63 17.31 5.95 -7.25
CA THR A 63 18.09 6.41 -6.09
C THR A 63 17.22 6.51 -4.85
N SER A 64 17.74 6.08 -3.70
CA SER A 64 17.10 6.29 -2.40
C SER A 64 17.36 7.70 -1.85
N THR A 65 18.14 8.52 -2.55
CA THR A 65 18.33 9.93 -2.19
C THR A 65 17.09 10.70 -2.58
N TRP A 66 16.46 11.34 -1.60
CA TRP A 66 15.23 12.09 -1.80
C TRP A 66 15.49 13.58 -1.61
N SER A 67 15.29 14.38 -2.66
CA SER A 67 15.55 15.83 -2.66
C SER A 67 14.56 16.61 -1.79
N LEU A 68 13.33 16.11 -1.67
CA LEU A 68 12.24 16.77 -0.94
C LEU A 68 12.03 16.22 0.48
N GLY A 69 12.89 15.32 0.95
CA GLY A 69 12.71 14.70 2.25
C GLY A 69 13.79 13.71 2.64
N LYS A 70 13.43 12.78 3.51
CA LYS A 70 14.32 11.68 3.94
C LYS A 70 13.56 10.38 3.86
N ASN A 71 14.17 9.40 3.21
CA ASN A 71 13.66 8.04 3.23
C ASN A 71 13.80 7.44 4.63
N ARG A 72 13.00 6.40 4.87
CA ARG A 72 13.17 5.57 6.07
C ARG A 72 14.59 5.04 6.13
N ARG A 73 15.07 4.72 7.32
CA ARG A 73 16.30 3.93 7.41
C ARG A 73 16.03 2.55 6.81
N LEU A 74 17.03 2.04 6.10
CA LEU A 74 16.98 0.67 5.62
C LEU A 74 16.97 -0.26 6.84
N ASP A 75 16.02 -1.19 6.87
CA ASP A 75 15.91 -2.22 7.90
C ASP A 75 16.38 -3.53 7.26
N THR A 76 17.58 -3.95 7.62
CA THR A 76 18.20 -5.17 7.08
C THR A 76 17.45 -6.43 7.45
N LYS A 77 16.77 -6.47 8.61
CA LYS A 77 15.92 -7.62 8.97
C LYS A 77 14.73 -7.70 8.02
N HIS A 78 14.08 -6.56 7.77
CA HIS A 78 12.96 -6.49 6.84
C HIS A 78 13.39 -6.84 5.41
N VAL A 79 14.55 -6.36 4.95
CA VAL A 79 15.12 -6.73 3.64
C VAL A 79 15.32 -8.23 3.51
N ARG A 80 15.91 -8.89 4.52
CA ARG A 80 16.07 -10.36 4.50
C ARG A 80 14.73 -11.10 4.49
N THR A 81 13.75 -10.62 5.25
CA THR A 81 12.39 -11.18 5.22
C THR A 81 11.78 -11.08 3.82
N LEU A 82 11.91 -9.92 3.16
CA LEU A 82 11.44 -9.75 1.79
C LEU A 82 12.20 -10.65 0.80
N CYS A 83 13.52 -10.79 0.93
CA CYS A 83 14.31 -11.70 0.11
C CYS A 83 13.79 -13.15 0.25
N GLY A 84 13.57 -13.61 1.48
CA GLY A 84 13.00 -14.94 1.73
C GLY A 84 11.62 -15.14 1.10
N ILE A 85 10.77 -14.11 1.09
CA ILE A 85 9.48 -14.13 0.39
C ILE A 85 9.68 -14.25 -1.13
N PHE A 86 10.65 -13.53 -1.71
CA PHE A 86 10.93 -13.61 -3.15
C PHE A 86 11.38 -15.01 -3.56
N THR A 87 12.26 -15.64 -2.77
CA THR A 87 12.72 -17.02 -3.00
C THR A 87 11.60 -18.05 -2.93
N GLN A 88 10.52 -17.77 -2.19
CA GLN A 88 9.34 -18.63 -2.11
C GLN A 88 8.29 -18.34 -3.19
N GLY A 89 8.60 -17.52 -4.19
CA GLY A 89 7.69 -17.15 -5.28
C GLY A 89 6.83 -15.92 -5.01
N GLY A 90 7.05 -15.20 -3.90
CA GLY A 90 6.32 -14.00 -3.54
C GLY A 90 6.78 -12.71 -4.26
N LEU A 91 7.45 -12.83 -5.40
CA LEU A 91 7.98 -11.72 -6.19
C LEU A 91 6.88 -11.07 -7.07
N ASN A 92 5.88 -10.49 -6.41
CA ASN A 92 4.65 -10.00 -7.05
C ASN A 92 4.78 -8.57 -7.60
N ARG A 93 5.63 -8.36 -8.62
CA ARG A 93 5.94 -7.03 -9.19
C ARG A 93 4.77 -6.33 -9.90
N LYS A 94 3.75 -7.09 -10.32
CA LYS A 94 2.54 -6.57 -10.99
C LYS A 94 1.45 -6.12 -10.01
N ALA A 95 1.54 -6.55 -8.75
CA ALA A 95 0.55 -6.18 -7.75
C ALA A 95 0.77 -4.72 -7.34
N GLU A 96 -0.30 -3.92 -7.37
CA GLU A 96 -0.19 -2.47 -7.17
C GLU A 96 0.47 -2.15 -5.84
N GLU A 97 0.10 -2.82 -4.74
CA GLU A 97 0.70 -2.68 -3.41
C GLU A 97 2.22 -2.86 -3.36
N ASN A 98 2.79 -3.52 -4.38
CA ASN A 98 4.22 -3.75 -4.52
C ASN A 98 4.93 -2.76 -5.44
N HIS A 99 4.23 -1.90 -6.20
CA HIS A 99 4.90 -0.88 -7.01
C HIS A 99 5.73 0.08 -6.15
N LEU A 100 6.81 0.59 -6.72
CA LEU A 100 7.60 1.66 -6.12
C LEU A 100 6.97 3.01 -6.47
N LEU A 101 7.01 3.95 -5.54
CA LEU A 101 6.62 5.34 -5.83
C LEU A 101 7.89 6.14 -6.07
N VAL A 102 8.01 6.78 -7.22
CA VAL A 102 9.22 7.49 -7.64
C VAL A 102 8.94 8.92 -8.08
N LEU A 103 9.88 9.81 -7.80
CA LEU A 103 9.87 11.21 -8.22
C LEU A 103 10.87 11.44 -9.34
N CYS A 104 10.43 12.14 -10.37
CA CYS A 104 11.27 12.57 -11.48
C CYS A 104 10.73 13.90 -12.04
N SER A 105 11.42 14.50 -12.99
CA SER A 105 10.86 15.62 -13.75
C SER A 105 9.95 15.09 -14.85
N GLN A 106 8.79 15.74 -15.07
CA GLN A 106 7.91 15.41 -16.21
C GLN A 106 8.66 15.41 -17.56
N ALA A 107 9.68 16.26 -17.70
CA ALA A 107 10.54 16.30 -18.87
C ALA A 107 11.32 14.99 -19.10
N ASP A 108 11.76 14.30 -18.04
CA ASP A 108 12.53 13.05 -18.12
C ASP A 108 11.65 11.93 -18.68
N VAL A 109 10.43 11.81 -18.14
CA VAL A 109 9.43 10.87 -18.64
C VAL A 109 9.07 11.17 -20.09
N SER A 110 8.87 12.45 -20.42
CA SER A 110 8.56 12.87 -21.80
C SER A 110 9.67 12.51 -22.79
N ARG A 111 10.95 12.60 -22.39
CA ARG A 111 12.08 12.17 -23.22
C ARG A 111 12.09 10.65 -23.41
N MET A 112 11.82 9.88 -22.36
CA MET A 112 11.71 8.43 -22.47
C MET A 112 10.58 7.99 -23.40
N MET A 113 9.40 8.58 -23.27
CA MET A 113 8.28 8.24 -24.15
C MET A 113 8.60 8.57 -25.61
N LYS A 114 9.19 9.73 -25.88
CA LYS A 114 9.66 10.09 -27.23
C LYS A 114 10.74 9.14 -27.75
N TYR A 115 11.64 8.68 -26.89
CA TYR A 115 12.65 7.69 -27.24
C TYR A 115 11.99 6.36 -27.64
N LEU A 116 11.07 5.83 -26.84
CA LEU A 116 10.34 4.60 -27.14
C LEU A 116 9.53 4.72 -28.44
N GLN A 117 8.88 5.86 -28.67
CA GLN A 117 8.18 6.16 -29.93
C GLN A 117 9.09 6.06 -31.14
N ARG A 118 10.29 6.65 -31.08
CA ARG A 118 11.27 6.59 -32.18
C ARG A 118 11.79 5.18 -32.43
N GLN A 119 11.81 4.33 -31.41
CA GLN A 119 12.21 2.93 -31.52
C GLN A 119 11.07 2.00 -31.95
N GLY A 120 9.86 2.54 -32.19
CA GLY A 120 8.67 1.72 -32.47
C GLY A 120 8.21 0.87 -31.28
N ARG A 121 8.68 1.20 -30.06
CA ARG A 121 8.36 0.51 -28.79
C ARG A 121 7.37 1.30 -27.93
N SER A 122 6.75 2.33 -28.50
CA SER A 122 5.74 3.09 -27.76
C SER A 122 4.53 2.20 -27.53
N ILE A 123 4.24 1.98 -26.27
CA ILE A 123 3.00 1.33 -25.85
C ILE A 123 2.04 2.45 -25.47
N ASP A 124 0.84 2.42 -26.04
CA ASP A 124 -0.25 3.27 -25.57
C ASP A 124 -0.79 2.69 -24.26
N PRO A 125 -0.61 3.38 -23.12
CA PRO A 125 -1.07 2.88 -21.83
C PRO A 125 -2.60 2.75 -21.73
N GLU A 126 -3.37 3.38 -22.62
CA GLU A 126 -4.84 3.29 -22.64
C GLU A 126 -5.34 2.06 -23.41
N ILE A 127 -4.50 1.49 -24.29
CA ILE A 127 -4.89 0.40 -25.21
C ILE A 127 -4.22 -0.93 -24.83
N SER A 128 -3.04 -0.88 -24.20
CA SER A 128 -2.26 -2.06 -23.85
C SER A 128 -2.15 -2.25 -22.34
N GLU A 129 -2.31 -3.49 -21.89
CA GLU A 129 -2.02 -3.90 -20.51
C GLU A 129 -0.50 -3.98 -20.21
N GLU A 130 0.34 -3.92 -21.25
CA GLU A 130 1.79 -3.98 -21.09
C GLU A 130 2.36 -2.62 -20.67
N LEU A 131 3.20 -2.63 -19.64
CA LEU A 131 3.87 -1.42 -19.16
C LEU A 131 5.12 -1.11 -19.98
N PRO A 132 5.35 0.16 -20.37
CA PRO A 132 6.60 0.54 -21.02
C PRO A 132 7.79 0.21 -20.12
N PHE A 133 8.89 -0.24 -20.72
CA PHE A 133 10.14 -0.50 -20.00
C PHE A 133 11.13 0.62 -20.27
N PHE A 134 11.58 1.29 -19.20
CA PHE A 134 12.56 2.37 -19.24
C PHE A 134 13.98 1.85 -18.96
N ASP A 135 14.37 0.79 -19.65
CA ASP A 135 15.70 0.18 -19.57
C ASP A 135 16.84 1.16 -19.89
N GLU A 136 16.62 2.06 -20.84
CA GLU A 136 17.61 3.07 -21.28
C GLU A 136 17.51 4.42 -20.54
N TRP A 137 16.88 4.44 -19.35
CA TRP A 137 16.61 5.69 -18.63
C TRP A 137 17.86 6.54 -18.41
N LEU A 138 18.95 5.95 -17.91
CA LEU A 138 20.18 6.69 -17.62
C LEU A 138 20.79 7.30 -18.88
N SER A 139 20.78 6.57 -20.00
CA SER A 139 21.30 7.05 -21.28
C SER A 139 20.49 8.24 -21.79
N VAL A 140 19.16 8.09 -21.87
CA VAL A 140 18.25 9.12 -22.39
C VAL A 140 18.17 10.35 -21.47
N ASN A 141 18.30 10.16 -20.16
CA ASN A 141 18.20 11.22 -19.15
C ASN A 141 19.56 11.66 -18.61
N ARG A 142 20.65 11.44 -19.35
CA ARG A 142 21.98 12.00 -19.05
C ARG A 142 22.48 11.66 -17.64
N GLY A 143 22.24 10.43 -17.20
CA GLY A 143 22.63 9.92 -15.88
C GLY A 143 21.69 10.31 -14.74
N SER A 144 20.62 11.07 -14.99
CA SER A 144 19.64 11.41 -13.94
C SER A 144 18.92 10.16 -13.43
N GLN A 145 18.86 9.97 -12.12
CA GLN A 145 18.12 8.87 -11.48
C GLN A 145 16.75 9.34 -10.97
N ALA A 146 15.77 8.45 -11.00
CA ALA A 146 14.47 8.70 -10.36
C ALA A 146 14.57 8.46 -8.85
N GLU A 147 13.99 9.37 -8.06
CA GLU A 147 14.10 9.35 -6.60
C GLU A 147 13.00 8.47 -6.00
N VAL A 148 13.37 7.43 -5.27
CA VAL A 148 12.43 6.51 -4.64
C VAL A 148 11.83 7.17 -3.41
N MET A 149 10.52 7.38 -3.39
CA MET A 149 9.78 7.84 -2.21
C MET A 149 9.35 6.68 -1.30
N ALA A 150 9.07 5.52 -1.90
CA ALA A 150 8.60 4.34 -1.20
C ALA A 150 9.06 3.05 -1.89
N GLY A 151 9.38 2.03 -1.09
CA GLY A 151 9.74 0.70 -1.58
C GLY A 151 11.25 0.42 -1.68
N GLN A 152 12.12 1.26 -1.11
CA GLN A 152 13.57 1.02 -1.09
C GLN A 152 13.98 -0.36 -0.53
N HIS A 153 13.24 -0.91 0.44
CA HIS A 153 13.51 -2.24 1.00
C HIS A 153 13.28 -3.34 -0.03
N ARG A 154 12.31 -3.16 -0.95
CA ARG A 154 12.07 -4.10 -2.06
C ARG A 154 13.19 -4.07 -3.08
N ILE A 155 13.74 -2.88 -3.38
CA ILE A 155 14.92 -2.75 -4.24
C ILE A 155 16.09 -3.54 -3.64
N LYS A 156 16.40 -3.29 -2.35
CA LYS A 156 17.49 -3.99 -1.67
C LYS A 156 17.26 -5.48 -1.51
N ALA A 157 16.02 -5.90 -1.29
CA ALA A 157 15.68 -7.31 -1.25
C ALA A 157 15.81 -7.97 -2.63
N LEU A 158 15.53 -7.25 -3.72
CA LEU A 158 15.71 -7.77 -5.07
C LEU A 158 17.20 -7.91 -5.43
N GLU A 159 18.01 -6.90 -5.11
CA GLU A 159 19.46 -6.97 -5.28
C GLU A 159 20.05 -8.18 -4.52
N MET A 160 19.63 -8.37 -3.27
CA MET A 160 20.02 -9.52 -2.45
C MET A 160 19.55 -10.85 -3.04
N TYR A 161 18.29 -10.92 -3.50
CA TYR A 161 17.73 -12.12 -4.13
C TYR A 161 18.52 -12.54 -5.37
N VAL A 162 18.84 -11.60 -6.26
CA VAL A 162 19.62 -11.88 -7.48
C VAL A 162 21.02 -12.38 -7.12
N GLN A 163 21.65 -11.74 -6.13
CA GLN A 163 22.95 -12.17 -5.62
C GLN A 163 22.93 -13.59 -5.01
N GLU A 164 21.89 -13.94 -4.26
CA GLU A 164 21.78 -15.22 -3.56
C GLU A 164 21.37 -16.39 -4.47
N THR A 165 20.57 -16.11 -5.51
CA THR A 165 20.02 -17.16 -6.40
C THR A 165 20.80 -17.31 -7.70
N GLY A 166 21.64 -16.35 -8.06
CA GLY A 166 22.32 -16.32 -9.36
C GLY A 166 21.36 -16.02 -10.52
N ALA A 167 20.21 -15.39 -10.25
CA ALA A 167 19.31 -14.88 -11.27
C ALA A 167 20.02 -13.90 -12.22
N ASP A 168 19.50 -13.76 -13.45
CA ASP A 168 20.07 -12.84 -14.45
C ASP A 168 19.96 -11.39 -13.96
N GLU A 169 21.01 -10.59 -14.10
CA GLU A 169 21.01 -9.16 -13.80
C GLU A 169 19.93 -8.40 -14.58
N LYS A 170 19.50 -8.91 -15.74
CA LYS A 170 18.35 -8.37 -16.49
C LYS A 170 17.06 -8.42 -15.70
N GLU A 171 16.96 -9.23 -14.65
CA GLU A 171 15.82 -9.26 -13.75
C GLU A 171 15.81 -8.13 -12.72
N LEU A 172 16.87 -7.31 -12.63
CA LEU A 172 17.01 -6.17 -11.72
C LEU A 172 16.17 -4.95 -12.16
N TRP A 173 14.86 -5.14 -12.27
CA TRP A 173 13.89 -4.09 -12.54
C TRP A 173 12.67 -4.19 -11.62
N TRP A 174 11.96 -3.08 -11.46
CA TRP A 174 10.71 -3.03 -10.69
C TRP A 174 9.66 -2.13 -11.35
N THR A 175 8.38 -2.39 -11.08
CA THR A 175 7.26 -1.55 -11.52
C THR A 175 7.18 -0.28 -10.69
N CYS A 176 7.23 0.87 -11.34
CA CYS A 176 7.28 2.17 -10.69
C CYS A 176 6.12 3.06 -11.11
N GLU A 177 5.55 3.77 -10.14
CA GLU A 177 4.60 4.86 -10.35
C GLU A 177 5.33 6.19 -10.28
N PHE A 178 5.31 6.93 -11.38
CA PHE A 178 6.08 8.15 -11.55
C PHE A 178 5.26 9.36 -11.14
N TYR A 179 5.84 10.23 -10.33
CA TYR A 179 5.26 11.49 -9.90
C TYR A 179 6.18 12.66 -10.28
N ASP A 180 5.58 13.79 -10.66
CA ASP A 180 6.35 14.96 -11.09
C ASP A 180 6.84 15.77 -9.91
N LYS A 181 8.17 15.90 -9.78
CA LYS A 181 8.82 16.78 -8.79
C LYS A 181 8.30 18.22 -8.86
N GLY A 182 8.02 18.74 -10.07
CA GLY A 182 7.57 20.12 -10.26
C GLY A 182 6.25 20.43 -9.56
N LYS A 183 5.36 19.43 -9.42
CA LYS A 183 4.09 19.56 -8.69
C LYS A 183 4.26 19.66 -7.17
N PHE A 184 5.42 19.32 -6.62
CA PHE A 184 5.71 19.39 -5.18
C PHE A 184 6.51 20.64 -4.76
N HIS A 185 6.94 21.49 -5.71
CA HIS A 185 7.78 22.67 -5.45
C HIS A 185 6.99 23.99 -5.31
N ARG A 186 5.66 24.02 -5.49
CA ARG A 186 4.86 25.24 -5.23
C ARG A 186 4.19 25.18 -3.86
N PRO A 187 4.46 26.12 -2.95
CA PRO A 187 3.60 26.34 -1.80
C PRO A 187 2.33 27.03 -2.30
N VAL A 188 1.32 26.25 -2.70
CA VAL A 188 -0.03 26.77 -2.91
C VAL A 188 -0.77 26.58 -1.59
N ALA A 189 -1.00 27.69 -0.89
CA ALA A 189 -1.92 27.73 0.24
C ALA A 189 -3.27 27.13 -0.22
N HIS A 190 -3.73 26.09 0.47
CA HIS A 190 -5.05 25.45 0.28
C HIS A 190 -5.23 24.37 -0.78
N THR A 191 -4.18 23.67 -1.22
CA THR A 191 -4.37 22.27 -1.66
C THR A 191 -4.22 21.34 -0.47
N HIS A 192 -5.32 20.73 -0.02
CA HIS A 192 -5.29 19.50 0.76
C HIS A 192 -4.65 18.39 -0.09
N MET A 193 -3.32 18.39 -0.09
CA MET A 193 -2.53 17.20 -0.35
C MET A 193 -2.46 16.40 0.96
N PRO A 194 -2.54 15.07 0.90
CA PRO A 194 -2.29 14.27 2.07
C PRO A 194 -0.90 14.59 2.61
N LYS A 195 -0.81 14.64 3.94
CA LYS A 195 0.45 14.74 4.67
C LYS A 195 1.50 13.79 4.03
N PRO A 196 2.80 14.12 4.12
CA PRO A 196 3.85 13.25 3.58
C PRO A 196 3.54 11.81 3.93
N PHE A 197 3.77 10.87 2.99
CA PHE A 197 3.69 9.41 3.14
C PHE A 197 4.54 8.94 4.35
N SER A 198 4.13 9.32 5.55
CA SER A 198 4.57 8.82 6.82
C SER A 198 3.82 7.52 6.94
N SER A 199 4.48 6.48 6.47
CA SER A 199 4.00 5.12 6.23
C SER A 199 3.65 4.38 7.54
N ARG A 200 2.87 5.02 8.43
CA ARG A 200 2.25 4.39 9.60
C ARG A 200 1.06 3.52 9.17
N GLU A 201 1.20 2.79 8.08
CA GLU A 201 0.27 1.71 7.74
C GLU A 201 1.01 0.39 7.88
N PRO A 202 0.67 -0.43 8.90
CA PRO A 202 0.95 -1.85 8.84
C PRO A 202 0.08 -2.45 7.74
N LEU A 203 0.67 -3.29 6.89
CA LEU A 203 -0.10 -4.07 5.92
C LEU A 203 -1.12 -4.96 6.66
N PRO A 204 -2.36 -5.08 6.16
CA PRO A 204 -3.33 -6.02 6.72
C PRO A 204 -2.83 -7.46 6.58
N GLY A 205 -3.17 -8.26 7.59
CA GLY A 205 -2.68 -9.61 7.79
C GLY A 205 -2.83 -10.50 6.55
N ILE A 206 -1.75 -11.23 6.26
CA ILE A 206 -1.74 -12.34 5.32
C ILE A 206 -2.69 -13.40 5.88
N LEU A 207 -3.91 -13.47 5.33
CA LEU A 207 -4.75 -14.65 5.46
C LEU A 207 -4.08 -15.76 4.64
N THR A 208 -3.22 -16.52 5.30
CA THR A 208 -2.69 -17.77 4.77
C THR A 208 -3.87 -18.71 4.52
N ARG A 209 -4.32 -18.81 3.27
CA ARG A 209 -5.11 -19.96 2.83
C ARG A 209 -4.13 -21.09 2.49
N PRO A 210 -4.27 -22.28 3.06
CA PRO A 210 -3.43 -23.41 2.70
C PRO A 210 -3.75 -23.82 1.25
N ILE A 211 -2.72 -23.87 0.42
CA ILE A 211 -2.78 -24.55 -0.88
C ILE A 211 -2.89 -26.04 -0.57
N THR A 212 -4.08 -26.61 -0.68
CA THR A 212 -4.25 -28.06 -0.67
C THR A 212 -3.66 -28.62 -1.96
N ASN A 213 -2.48 -29.21 -1.83
CA ASN A 213 -1.82 -29.98 -2.86
C ASN A 213 -2.64 -31.26 -3.09
N ARG A 214 -3.45 -31.33 -4.15
CA ARG A 214 -4.00 -32.61 -4.62
C ARG A 214 -3.04 -33.18 -5.65
N TYR A 215 -2.18 -34.07 -5.17
CA TYR A 215 -1.64 -35.14 -5.98
C TYR A 215 -2.81 -35.89 -6.65
N SER A 216 -2.76 -36.01 -7.97
CA SER A 216 -3.45 -37.09 -8.67
C SER A 216 -2.36 -37.90 -9.35
N ALA A 217 -2.05 -39.04 -8.74
CA ALA A 217 -1.28 -40.11 -9.31
C ALA A 217 -2.25 -41.03 -10.07
N ALA A 218 -2.11 -41.11 -11.39
CA ALA A 218 -2.63 -42.10 -12.32
C ALA A 218 -2.10 -41.62 -13.71
N GLU A 219 -1.39 -42.32 -14.57
CA GLU A 219 -1.13 -43.75 -14.78
C GLU A 219 0.27 -43.92 -15.40
N LEU A 220 1.00 -44.92 -14.92
CA LEU A 220 2.03 -45.64 -15.65
C LEU A 220 1.43 -47.00 -16.01
N GLU A 221 1.92 -47.58 -17.12
CA GLU A 221 1.76 -48.97 -17.60
C GLU A 221 0.70 -49.25 -18.67
N SER A 222 1.05 -49.05 -19.94
CA SER A 222 1.54 -50.11 -20.87
C SER A 222 1.75 -49.57 -22.27
#